data_AF-A0A402D835-F1
#
_entry.id   AF-A0A402D835-F1
#
_cell.length_a   1.000
_cell.length_b   1.000
_cell.length_c   1.000
_cell.angle_alpha   90.00
_cell.angle_beta   90.00
_cell.angle_gamma   90.00
#
_symmetry.space_group_name_H-M   'P 1'
#
loop_
_entity.id
_entity.type
_entity.pdbx_description
1 polymer ?
#
loop_
_entity_poly.entity_id
_entity_poly.type
_entity_poly.pdbx_seq_one_letter_code
_entity_poly.pdbx_strand_id
1 'polypeptide(L)'
;MDNKPPIKVIIDTNLWISFLIGKQLAKTLVPIFSPQLLNEINLVTKRPKLQKHFPQSKVQELLELVNIIGLCIETKSKINICRDAKDNYLLALAKDSQADFLITGDQDLLILQQFGITK
;
A
#
# COMPACT_ATOMS: atom_id res chain seq x y z
N MET A 1 -19.66 -1.41 -23.10
CA MET A 1 -18.29 -1.18 -22.60
C MET A 1 -18.45 -0.74 -21.16
N ASP A 2 -18.01 -1.56 -20.20
CA ASP A 2 -18.18 -1.27 -18.78
C ASP A 2 -17.28 -0.09 -18.37
N ASN A 3 -17.85 1.12 -18.40
CA ASN A 3 -17.24 2.37 -17.93
C ASN A 3 -17.20 2.43 -16.39
N LYS A 4 -16.77 1.35 -15.73
CA LYS A 4 -16.52 1.42 -14.29
C LYS A 4 -15.23 2.19 -14.04
N PRO A 5 -15.24 3.18 -13.13
CA PRO A 5 -14.02 3.88 -12.77
C PRO A 5 -12.98 2.87 -12.23
N PRO A 6 -11.68 3.13 -12.46
CA PRO A 6 -10.63 2.28 -11.93
C PRO A 6 -10.69 2.25 -10.41
N ILE A 7 -10.47 1.07 -9.83
CA ILE A 7 -10.54 0.88 -8.38
C ILE A 7 -9.19 1.26 -7.78
N LYS A 8 -9.16 2.27 -6.92
CA LYS A 8 -7.97 2.75 -6.23
C LYS A 8 -7.73 1.95 -4.96
N VAL A 9 -6.55 1.36 -4.86
CA VAL A 9 -6.23 0.43 -3.77
C VAL A 9 -4.90 0.82 -3.12
N ILE A 10 -4.93 0.99 -1.81
CA ILE A 10 -3.72 1.01 -1.00
C ILE A 10 -3.45 -0.44 -0.57
N ILE A 11 -2.22 -0.90 -0.77
CA ILE A 11 -1.77 -2.19 -0.25
C ILE A 11 -0.70 -1.90 0.80
N ASP A 12 -0.91 -2.43 1.98
CA ASP A 12 0.03 -2.39 3.09
C ASP A 12 1.38 -3.03 2.71
N THR A 13 2.48 -2.44 3.20
CA THR A 13 3.84 -2.94 3.12
C THR A 13 3.94 -4.46 3.32
N ASN A 14 3.30 -5.00 4.37
CA ASN A 14 3.38 -6.42 4.71
C ASN A 14 2.78 -7.33 3.62
N LEU A 15 1.79 -6.81 2.90
CA LEU A 15 1.15 -7.53 1.80
C LEU A 15 1.90 -7.38 0.49
N TRP A 16 2.54 -6.24 0.21
CA TRP A 16 3.46 -6.12 -0.94
C TRP A 16 4.59 -7.15 -0.88
N ILE A 17 5.15 -7.32 0.31
CA ILE A 17 6.17 -8.33 0.61
C ILE A 17 5.63 -9.74 0.30
N SER A 18 4.40 -10.04 0.72
CA SER A 18 3.77 -11.33 0.41
C SER A 18 3.38 -11.49 -1.07
N PHE A 19 3.05 -10.39 -1.74
CA PHE A 19 2.62 -10.34 -3.13
C PHE A 19 3.76 -10.56 -4.12
N LEU A 20 4.97 -10.10 -3.78
CA LEU A 20 6.21 -10.35 -4.52
C LEU A 20 6.57 -11.83 -4.66
N ILE A 21 5.86 -12.73 -3.94
CA ILE A 21 6.04 -14.19 -4.00
C ILE A 21 5.18 -14.82 -5.13
N GLY A 22 4.72 -14.03 -6.12
CA GLY A 22 4.21 -14.55 -7.39
C GLY A 22 2.75 -14.26 -7.72
N LYS A 23 2.14 -13.22 -7.13
CA LYS A 23 0.78 -12.79 -7.50
C LYS A 23 0.80 -11.69 -8.57
N GLN A 24 -0.21 -11.69 -9.44
CA GLN A 24 -0.43 -10.64 -10.46
C GLN A 24 -1.51 -9.67 -9.99
N LEU A 25 -1.34 -8.39 -10.32
CA LEU A 25 -2.31 -7.36 -9.98
C LEU A 25 -3.35 -7.31 -11.11
N ALA A 26 -4.63 -7.27 -10.77
CA ALA A 26 -5.66 -7.13 -11.79
C ALA A 26 -5.50 -5.78 -12.52
N LYS A 27 -5.63 -5.79 -13.85
CA LYS A 27 -5.46 -4.59 -14.70
C LYS A 27 -6.44 -3.45 -14.39
N THR A 28 -7.50 -3.74 -13.64
CA THR A 28 -8.54 -2.77 -13.25
C THR A 28 -8.23 -2.03 -11.95
N LEU A 29 -7.15 -2.41 -11.25
CA LEU A 29 -6.72 -1.78 -10.01
C LEU A 29 -5.68 -0.71 -10.30
N VAL A 30 -5.82 0.43 -9.62
CA VAL A 30 -4.83 1.50 -9.58
C VAL A 30 -4.21 1.51 -8.18
N PRO A 31 -2.96 1.02 -8.04
CA PRO A 31 -2.25 1.09 -6.78
C PRO A 31 -2.05 2.53 -6.32
N ILE A 32 -2.29 2.79 -5.05
CA ILE A 32 -1.99 4.07 -4.40
C ILE A 32 -0.80 3.88 -3.48
N PHE A 33 0.17 4.78 -3.60
CA PHE A 33 1.37 4.82 -2.77
C PHE A 33 1.58 6.17 -2.13
N SER A 34 2.43 6.22 -1.12
CA SER A 34 3.04 7.45 -0.62
C SER A 34 4.56 7.27 -0.59
N PRO A 35 5.33 8.37 -0.57
CA PRO A 35 6.78 8.30 -0.35
C PRO A 35 7.14 7.52 0.93
N GLN A 36 6.32 7.66 1.98
CA GLN A 36 6.49 6.92 3.22
C GLN A 36 6.30 5.41 3.03
N LEU A 37 5.25 4.98 2.32
CA LEU A 37 4.99 3.57 2.03
C LEU A 37 6.12 2.94 1.20
N LEU A 38 6.57 3.63 0.14
CA LEU A 38 7.67 3.16 -0.71
C LEU A 38 8.98 3.03 0.08
N ASN A 39 9.27 3.99 0.95
CA ASN A 39 10.44 3.94 1.81
C ASN A 39 10.35 2.78 2.82
N GLU A 40 9.16 2.53 3.39
CA GLU A 40 8.95 1.41 4.30
C GLU A 40 9.19 0.07 3.60
N ILE A 41 8.64 -0.14 2.40
CA ILE A 41 8.90 -1.34 1.58
C ILE A 41 10.41 -1.53 1.38
N ASN A 42 11.13 -0.48 0.95
CA ASN A 42 12.57 -0.53 0.75
C ASN A 42 13.36 -0.85 2.03
N LEU A 43 12.96 -0.31 3.18
CA LEU A 43 13.64 -0.56 4.46
C LEU A 43 13.34 -1.96 5.01
N VAL A 44 12.08 -2.41 4.95
CA VAL A 44 11.68 -3.72 5.48
C VAL A 44 12.31 -4.84 4.66
N THR A 45 12.29 -4.74 3.33
CA THR A 45 12.88 -5.75 2.44
C THR A 45 14.41 -5.89 2.60
N LYS A 46 15.10 -4.84 3.06
CA LYS A 46 16.54 -4.89 3.38
C LYS A 46 16.86 -5.67 4.67
N ARG A 47 15.88 -6.07 5.49
CA ARG A 47 16.15 -6.81 6.73
C ARG A 47 16.80 -8.17 6.43
N PRO A 48 17.86 -8.59 7.13
CA PRO A 48 18.60 -9.81 6.81
C PRO A 48 17.75 -11.08 6.68
N LYS A 49 16.72 -11.23 7.52
CA LYS A 49 15.79 -12.38 7.49
C LYS A 49 14.93 -12.44 6.22
N LEU A 50 14.73 -11.29 5.57
CA LEU A 50 13.86 -11.11 4.41
C LEU A 50 14.65 -11.05 3.09
N GLN A 51 15.93 -10.66 3.11
CA GLN A 51 16.76 -10.55 1.90
C GLN A 51 16.80 -11.84 1.04
N LYS A 52 16.75 -13.02 1.68
CA LYS A 52 16.68 -14.31 0.96
C LYS A 52 15.40 -14.48 0.12
N HIS A 53 14.33 -13.78 0.47
CA HIS A 53 13.05 -13.79 -0.22
C HIS A 53 12.87 -12.57 -1.12
N PHE A 54 13.54 -11.45 -0.81
CA PHE A 54 13.45 -10.19 -1.54
C PHE A 54 14.84 -9.71 -1.95
N PRO A 55 15.42 -10.28 -3.02
CA PRO A 55 16.62 -9.73 -3.63
C PRO A 55 16.39 -8.25 -3.98
N GLN A 56 17.39 -7.41 -3.75
CA GLN A 56 17.27 -5.97 -3.97
C GLN A 56 16.84 -5.62 -5.40
N SER A 57 17.24 -6.40 -6.40
CA SER A 57 16.79 -6.25 -7.79
C SER A 57 15.27 -6.40 -7.93
N LYS A 58 14.66 -7.39 -7.28
CA LYS A 58 13.21 -7.60 -7.30
C LYS A 58 12.44 -6.50 -6.57
N VAL A 59 13.01 -5.96 -5.50
CA VAL A 59 12.44 -4.80 -4.82
C VAL A 59 12.46 -3.59 -5.76
N GLN A 60 13.55 -3.35 -6.49
CA GLN A 60 13.62 -2.25 -7.45
C GLN A 60 12.66 -2.44 -8.63
N GLU A 61 12.56 -3.65 -9.19
CA GLU A 61 11.55 -3.97 -10.22
C GLU A 61 10.13 -3.63 -9.72
N LEU A 62 9.80 -3.93 -8.46
CA LEU A 62 8.53 -3.54 -7.87
C LEU A 62 8.39 -2.02 -7.81
N LEU A 63 9.38 -1.32 -7.24
CA LEU A 63 9.36 0.14 -7.08
C LEU A 63 9.23 0.87 -8.44
N GLU A 64 9.85 0.35 -9.49
CA GLU A 64 9.71 0.85 -10.86
C GLU A 64 8.32 0.55 -11.42
N LEU A 65 7.82 -0.68 -11.27
CA LEU A 65 6.48 -1.06 -11.74
C LEU A 65 5.41 -0.16 -11.11
N VAL A 66 5.49 0.07 -9.81
CA VAL A 66 4.51 0.88 -9.09
C VAL A 66 4.59 2.36 -9.45
N ASN A 67 5.77 2.87 -9.81
CA ASN A 67 5.90 4.22 -10.38
C ASN A 67 5.25 4.34 -11.76
N ILE A 68 5.17 3.25 -12.53
CA ILE A 68 4.53 3.23 -13.85
C ILE A 68 3.01 3.12 -13.75
N ILE A 69 2.51 2.23 -12.88
CA ILE A 69 1.07 1.87 -12.84
C ILE A 69 0.31 2.52 -11.68
N GLY A 70 1.01 3.02 -10.68
CA GLY A 70 0.43 3.54 -9.45
C GLY A 70 0.37 5.06 -9.39
N LEU A 71 -0.41 5.57 -8.43
CA LEU A 71 -0.45 6.99 -8.09
C LEU A 71 0.27 7.20 -6.76
N CYS A 72 1.34 8.00 -6.79
CA CYS A 72 2.05 8.42 -5.58
C CYS A 72 1.45 9.71 -5.03
N ILE A 73 0.91 9.65 -3.81
CA ILE A 73 0.22 10.73 -3.12
C ILE A 73 1.00 11.11 -1.87
N GLU A 74 1.27 12.40 -1.71
CA GLU A 74 1.84 12.94 -0.50
C GLU A 74 0.75 13.11 0.57
N THR A 75 0.94 12.46 1.72
CA THR A 75 0.00 12.54 2.85
C THR A 75 0.11 13.89 3.56
N LYS A 76 -1.00 14.62 3.63
CA LYS A 76 -1.12 15.92 4.31
C LYS A 76 -2.06 15.85 5.51
N SER A 77 -3.03 14.94 5.48
CA SER A 77 -3.93 14.71 6.60
C SER A 77 -3.19 14.18 7.83
N LYS A 78 -3.52 14.72 9.01
CA LYS A 78 -3.08 14.16 10.30
C LYS A 78 -4.20 13.30 10.86
N ILE A 79 -3.95 12.00 10.98
CA ILE A 79 -4.87 11.02 11.57
C ILE A 79 -4.22 10.48 12.85
N ASN A 80 -5.01 10.28 13.90
CA ASN A 80 -4.57 9.68 15.15
C ASN A 80 -5.68 8.78 15.71
N ILE A 81 -6.02 7.76 14.93
CA ILE A 81 -7.16 6.86 15.19
C ILE A 81 -6.65 5.43 15.42
N CYS A 82 -5.66 4.99 14.65
CA CYS A 82 -5.09 3.67 14.83
C CYS A 82 -4.40 3.56 16.19
N ARG A 83 -4.56 2.40 16.83
CA ARG A 83 -3.89 2.10 18.11
C ARG A 83 -2.37 2.07 17.95
N ASP A 84 -1.87 1.50 16.84
CA ASP A 84 -0.49 1.71 16.42
C ASP A 84 -0.38 3.03 15.66
N ALA A 85 0.30 4.00 16.27
CA ALA A 85 0.50 5.30 15.68
C ALA A 85 1.28 5.26 14.35
N LYS A 86 2.05 4.20 14.11
CA LYS A 86 2.79 4.01 12.87
C LYS A 86 1.91 3.75 11.67
N ASP A 87 0.68 3.28 11.85
CA ASP A 87 -0.22 2.96 10.73
C ASP A 87 -1.17 4.10 10.39
N ASN A 88 -1.20 5.16 11.21
CA ASN A 88 -2.03 6.34 10.94
C ASN A 88 -1.74 6.98 9.57
N TYR A 89 -0.52 6.82 9.02
CA TYR A 89 -0.23 7.34 7.69
C TYR A 89 -0.98 6.59 6.58
N LEU A 90 -1.32 5.31 6.77
CA LEU A 90 -2.12 4.54 5.80
C LEU A 90 -3.55 5.09 5.75
N LEU A 91 -4.11 5.46 6.91
CA LEU A 91 -5.41 6.13 6.99
C LEU A 91 -5.35 7.55 6.40
N ALA A 92 -4.28 8.30 6.66
CA ALA A 92 -4.07 9.60 6.01
C ALA A 92 -4.00 9.47 4.48
N LEU A 93 -3.27 8.45 3.99
CA LEU A 93 -3.18 8.14 2.56
C LEU A 93 -4.54 7.76 1.99
N ALA A 94 -5.32 6.93 2.68
CA ALA A 94 -6.68 6.54 2.29
C ALA A 94 -7.57 7.78 2.08
N LYS A 95 -7.53 8.71 3.03
CA LYS A 95 -8.28 9.97 2.95
C LYS A 95 -7.80 10.87 1.81
N ASP A 96 -6.50 11.13 1.74
CA ASP A 96 -5.95 12.12 0.79
C ASP A 96 -6.00 11.63 -0.66
N SER A 97 -5.96 10.32 -0.88
CA SER A 97 -6.09 9.70 -2.20
C SER A 97 -7.53 9.35 -2.59
N GLN A 98 -8.48 9.44 -1.64
CA GLN A 98 -9.83 8.92 -1.79
C GLN A 98 -9.82 7.45 -2.26
N ALA A 99 -9.00 6.61 -1.63
CA ALA A 99 -8.87 5.21 -2.00
C ALA A 99 -10.19 4.46 -1.78
N ASP A 100 -10.50 3.51 -2.66
CA ASP A 100 -11.68 2.66 -2.52
C ASP A 100 -11.43 1.56 -1.48
N PHE A 101 -10.21 1.03 -1.44
CA PHE A 101 -9.83 -0.05 -0.52
C PHE A 101 -8.45 0.16 0.12
N LEU A 102 -8.33 -0.27 1.38
CA LEU A 102 -7.06 -0.48 2.08
C LEU A 102 -6.90 -1.98 2.35
N ILE A 103 -6.00 -2.63 1.62
CA ILE A 103 -5.69 -4.04 1.82
C ILE A 103 -4.55 -4.12 2.84
N THR A 104 -4.84 -4.67 4.01
CA THR A 104 -3.90 -4.82 5.12
C THR A 104 -4.10 -6.15 5.84
N GLY A 105 -3.05 -6.65 6.48
CA GLY A 105 -3.12 -7.77 7.42
C GLY A 105 -3.16 -7.32 8.89
N ASP A 106 -3.07 -6.01 9.14
CA ASP A 106 -3.02 -5.44 10.48
C ASP A 106 -4.41 -5.44 11.14
N GLN A 107 -4.50 -6.02 12.34
CA GLN A 107 -5.79 -6.15 13.05
C GLN A 107 -6.30 -4.82 13.61
N ASP A 108 -5.41 -3.90 13.99
CA ASP A 108 -5.77 -2.57 14.50
C ASP A 108 -6.34 -1.68 13.38
N LEU A 109 -5.98 -1.95 12.12
CA LEU A 109 -6.63 -1.35 10.95
C LEU A 109 -7.91 -2.09 10.54
N LEU A 110 -7.89 -3.42 10.51
CA LEU A 110 -9.04 -4.24 10.09
C LEU A 110 -10.27 -4.05 10.99
N ILE A 111 -10.07 -3.79 12.28
CA ILE A 111 -11.17 -3.55 13.23
C ILE A 111 -12.00 -2.30 12.86
N LEU A 112 -11.43 -1.36 12.10
CA LEU A 112 -12.14 -0.16 11.65
C LEU A 112 -13.26 -0.51 10.66
N GLN A 113 -13.10 -1.59 9.89
CA GLN A 113 -13.99 -2.07 8.80
C GLN A 113 -14.20 -1.09 7.63
N GLN A 114 -14.20 0.21 7.88
CA GLN A 114 -14.32 1.28 6.92
C GLN A 114 -13.75 2.57 7.52
N PHE A 115 -13.00 3.32 6.71
CA PHE A 115 -12.49 4.64 7.07
C PHE A 115 -12.86 5.67 5.99
N GLY A 116 -13.81 6.56 6.30
CA GLY A 116 -14.35 7.49 5.31
C GLY A 116 -15.06 6.73 4.19
N ILE A 117 -14.56 6.87 2.95
CA ILE A 117 -15.06 6.11 1.80
C ILE A 117 -14.31 4.79 1.57
N THR A 118 -13.16 4.62 2.23
CA THR A 118 -12.26 3.49 2.01
C THR A 118 -12.72 2.30 2.83
N LYS A 119 -12.83 1.15 2.17
CA LYS A 119 -13.13 -0.14 2.81
C LYS A 119 -11.87 -0.90 3.20
#